data_AF-A0AAW4KQZ8-F1
#
_entry.id   AF-A0AAW4KQZ8-F1
#
_cell.length_a   1.000
_cell.length_b   1.000
_cell.length_c   1.000
_cell.angle_alpha   90.00
_cell.angle_beta   90.00
_cell.angle_gamma   90.00
#
_symmetry.space_group_name_H-M   'P 1'
#
loop_
_entity.id
_entity.type
_entity.pdbx_description
1 polymer ?
#
loop_
_entity_poly.entity_id
_entity_poly.type
_entity_poly.pdbx_seq_one_letter_code
_entity_poly.pdbx_strand_id
1 'polypeptide(L)'
;YRWHILSADGGAVLASNGMSVNADAALEPLKKGATLLVVAGFEPLQFATPALEHWLRRLDHEGVTLGAIDTGACVLAEAGLLDGHRL
;
A
#
# COMPACT_ATOMS: atom_id res chain seq x y z
N TYR A 1 8.81 -9.12 15.39
CA TYR A 1 8.10 -8.45 14.28
C TYR A 1 6.74 -9.11 14.13
N ARG A 2 5.73 -8.38 13.63
CA ARG A 2 4.40 -8.93 13.33
C ARG A 2 3.96 -8.40 11.96
N TRP A 3 3.49 -9.29 11.10
CA TRP A 3 2.96 -8.94 9.80
C TRP A 3 1.45 -8.74 9.90
N HIS A 4 0.96 -7.77 9.13
CA HIS A 4 -0.45 -7.47 8.95
C HIS A 4 -0.70 -7.28 7.45
N ILE A 5 -1.71 -7.96 6.93
CA ILE A 5 -2.16 -7.82 5.54
C ILE A 5 -3.35 -6.87 5.55
N LEU A 6 -3.25 -5.78 4.80
CA LEU A 6 -4.33 -4.81 4.66
C LEU A 6 -4.88 -4.87 3.24
N SER A 7 -6.20 -4.73 3.11
CA SER A 7 -6.88 -4.48 1.83
C SER A 7 -7.70 -3.19 1.93
N ALA A 8 -8.22 -2.71 0.80
CA ALA A 8 -8.99 -1.47 0.75
C ALA A 8 -10.17 -1.46 1.73
N ASP A 9 -10.88 -2.59 1.84
CA ASP A 9 -12.09 -2.78 2.64
C ASP A 9 -11.95 -3.81 3.77
N GLY A 10 -10.77 -4.44 3.91
CA GLY A 10 -10.53 -5.52 4.86
C GLY A 10 -11.04 -6.89 4.39
N GLY A 11 -11.59 -6.98 3.18
CA GLY A 11 -11.97 -8.21 2.53
C GLY A 11 -10.78 -8.96 1.93
N ALA A 12 -11.03 -10.21 1.55
CA ALA A 12 -10.04 -11.01 0.83
C ALA A 12 -9.85 -10.47 -0.60
N VAL A 13 -8.60 -10.49 -1.09
CA VAL A 13 -8.22 -9.96 -2.40
C VAL A 13 -7.70 -11.10 -3.27
N LEU A 14 -8.10 -11.12 -4.55
CA LEU A 14 -7.61 -12.09 -5.52
C LEU A 14 -6.26 -11.66 -6.08
N ALA A 15 -5.24 -12.51 -5.96
CA ALA A 15 -3.95 -12.33 -6.61
C ALA A 15 -4.02 -12.74 -8.09
N SER A 16 -3.06 -12.26 -8.89
CA SER A 16 -3.00 -12.52 -10.35
C SER A 16 -2.90 -14.00 -10.73
N ASN A 17 -2.46 -14.86 -9.80
CA ASN A 17 -2.41 -16.31 -9.98
C ASN A 17 -3.72 -17.03 -9.57
N GLY A 18 -4.78 -16.28 -9.26
CA GLY A 18 -6.07 -16.82 -8.83
C GLY A 18 -6.14 -17.24 -7.36
N MET A 19 -5.08 -17.05 -6.57
CA MET A 19 -5.13 -17.32 -5.13
C MET A 19 -5.83 -16.17 -4.40
N SER A 20 -6.66 -16.51 -3.42
CA SER A 20 -7.23 -15.52 -2.49
C SER A 20 -6.27 -15.25 -1.34
N VAL A 21 -6.04 -13.97 -1.05
CA VAL A 21 -5.27 -13.50 0.11
C VAL A 21 -6.24 -12.87 1.09
N ASN A 22 -6.35 -13.44 2.29
CA ASN A 22 -7.17 -12.86 3.35
C ASN A 22 -6.47 -11.66 3.96
N ALA A 23 -7.19 -10.55 4.12
CA ALA A 23 -6.72 -9.39 4.85
C ALA A 23 -7.02 -9.54 6.35
N ASP A 24 -6.15 -8.99 7.19
CA ASP A 24 -6.36 -8.86 8.63
C ASP A 24 -7.26 -7.66 8.97
N ALA A 25 -7.21 -6.60 8.17
CA ALA A 25 -7.97 -5.37 8.36
C ALA A 25 -8.08 -4.53 7.07
N ALA A 26 -8.96 -3.54 7.10
CA ALA A 26 -9.02 -2.48 6.08
C ALA A 26 -7.87 -1.48 6.26
N LEU A 27 -7.78 -0.49 5.37
CA LEU A 27 -6.83 0.62 5.50
C LEU A 27 -7.13 1.43 6.78
N GLU A 28 -6.29 1.26 7.80
CA GLU A 28 -6.43 1.89 9.10
C GLU A 28 -5.18 2.72 9.47
N PRO A 29 -5.25 3.60 10.48
CA PRO A 29 -4.05 4.26 11.00
C PRO A 29 -3.02 3.24 11.49
N LEU A 30 -1.73 3.51 11.21
CA LEU A 30 -0.64 2.64 11.66
C LEU A 30 0.04 3.23 12.90
N LYS A 31 0.70 2.37 13.66
CA LYS A 31 1.51 2.81 14.80
C LYS A 31 2.74 3.56 14.30
N LYS A 32 3.17 4.58 15.05
CA LYS A 32 4.42 5.30 14.78
C LYS A 32 5.60 4.33 14.70
N GLY A 33 6.43 4.47 13.66
CA GLY A 33 7.57 3.58 13.41
C GLY A 33 7.22 2.25 12.75
N ALA A 34 5.97 2.07 12.27
CA ALA A 34 5.62 0.96 11.41
C ALA A 34 6.29 1.09 10.02
N THR A 35 6.37 -0.04 9.33
CA THR A 35 6.76 -0.12 7.92
C THR A 35 5.56 -0.64 7.12
N LEU A 36 5.19 0.06 6.07
CA LEU A 36 4.17 -0.36 5.11
C LEU A 36 4.83 -0.68 3.77
N LEU A 37 4.51 -1.84 3.21
CA LEU A 37 4.93 -2.24 1.88
C LEU A 37 3.70 -2.31 0.97
N VAL A 38 3.69 -1.47 -0.08
CA VAL A 38 2.67 -1.54 -1.13
C VAL A 38 3.06 -2.67 -2.10
N VAL A 39 2.20 -3.67 -2.20
CA VAL A 39 2.38 -4.81 -3.12
C VAL A 39 1.32 -4.69 -4.20
N ALA A 40 1.75 -4.48 -5.44
CA ALA A 40 0.87 -4.42 -6.60
C ALA A 40 1.48 -5.23 -7.74
N GLY A 41 0.62 -5.94 -8.47
CA GLY A 41 0.99 -6.74 -9.63
C GLY A 41 0.55 -6.05 -10.93
N PHE A 42 -0.06 -6.79 -11.85
CA PHE A 42 -0.53 -6.20 -13.11
C PHE A 42 -1.53 -5.05 -12.87
N GLU A 43 -1.41 -4.01 -13.70
CA GLU A 43 -2.29 -2.82 -13.69
C GLU A 43 -2.38 -2.13 -12.31
N PRO A 44 -1.26 -1.74 -11.69
CA PRO A 44 -1.21 -1.23 -10.30
C PRO A 44 -2.07 0.02 -10.08
N LEU A 45 -2.27 0.83 -11.13
CA LEU A 45 -3.02 2.07 -11.05
C LEU A 45 -4.54 1.87 -11.15
N GLN A 46 -5.02 0.69 -11.53
CA GLN A 46 -6.46 0.40 -11.60
C GLN A 46 -7.16 0.62 -10.25
N PHE A 47 -6.44 0.42 -9.15
CA PHE A 47 -6.94 0.54 -7.78
C PHE A 47 -6.30 1.72 -7.01
N ALA A 48 -5.52 2.57 -7.68
CA ALA A 48 -4.96 3.79 -7.11
C ALA A 48 -6.06 4.87 -7.02
N THR A 49 -6.85 4.79 -5.94
CA THR A 49 -7.92 5.76 -5.70
C THR A 49 -7.39 7.00 -4.96
N PRO A 50 -8.06 8.16 -5.09
CA PRO A 50 -7.69 9.35 -4.32
C PRO A 50 -7.69 9.13 -2.80
N ALA A 51 -8.55 8.23 -2.31
CA ALA A 51 -8.62 7.84 -0.90
C ALA A 51 -7.37 7.05 -0.47
N LEU A 52 -6.91 6.10 -1.31
CA LEU A 52 -5.68 5.35 -1.07
C LEU A 52 -4.47 6.27 -1.05
N GLU A 53 -4.35 7.16 -2.04
CA GLU A 53 -3.24 8.12 -2.10
C GLU A 53 -3.23 9.05 -0.88
N HIS A 54 -4.38 9.59 -0.48
CA HIS A 54 -4.48 10.44 0.71
C HIS A 54 -4.07 9.69 1.97
N TRP A 55 -4.48 8.42 2.10
CA TRP A 55 -4.08 7.57 3.21
C TRP A 55 -2.56 7.34 3.23
N LEU A 56 -1.93 7.03 2.07
CA LEU A 56 -0.48 6.88 1.95
C LEU A 56 0.27 8.16 2.32
N ARG A 57 -0.16 9.32 1.82
CA ARG A 57 0.43 10.63 2.16
C ARG A 57 0.31 10.95 3.65
N ARG A 58 -0.80 10.58 4.29
CA ARG A 58 -0.96 10.74 5.74
C ARG A 58 0.03 9.87 6.51
N LEU A 59 0.23 8.62 6.10
CA LEU A 59 1.19 7.72 6.76
C LEU A 59 2.64 8.21 6.63
N ASP A 60 3.02 8.72 5.46
CA ASP A 60 4.34 9.35 5.25
C ASP A 60 4.54 10.53 6.21
N HIS A 61 3.55 11.43 6.30
CA HIS A 61 3.56 12.55 7.23
C HIS A 61 3.64 12.13 8.72
N GLU A 62 3.02 11.01 9.08
CA GLU A 62 3.07 10.42 10.43
C GLU A 62 4.40 9.69 10.73
N GLY A 63 5.32 9.64 9.77
CA GLY A 63 6.64 9.05 9.90
C GLY A 63 6.65 7.52 9.77
N VAL A 64 5.67 6.95 9.06
CA VAL A 64 5.68 5.53 8.67
C VAL A 64 6.68 5.35 7.54
N THR A 65 7.52 4.31 7.63
CA THR A 65 8.40 3.96 6.51
C THR A 65 7.56 3.31 5.41
N LEU A 66 7.51 3.95 4.25
CA LEU A 66 6.83 3.41 3.06
C LEU A 66 7.84 2.73 2.14
N GLY A 67 7.46 1.57 1.62
CA GLY A 67 8.18 0.86 0.58
C GLY A 67 7.21 0.20 -0.39
N ALA A 68 7.76 -0.36 -1.45
CA ALA A 68 6.98 -1.04 -2.46
C ALA A 68 7.65 -2.33 -2.94
N ILE A 69 6.83 -3.26 -3.41
CA ILE A 69 7.26 -4.51 -4.05
C ILE A 69 6.62 -4.58 -5.43
N ASP A 70 7.40 -5.05 -6.41
CA ASP A 70 6.99 -5.18 -7.81
C ASP A 70 6.53 -3.82 -8.38
N THR A 71 5.34 -3.73 -8.97
CA THR A 71 4.81 -2.47 -9.49
C THR A 71 4.15 -1.58 -8.42
N GLY A 72 4.23 -1.95 -7.13
CA GLY A 72 3.74 -1.11 -6.03
C GLY A 72 4.37 0.28 -5.99
N ALA A 73 5.57 0.45 -6.57
CA ALA A 73 6.23 1.74 -6.66
C ALA A 73 5.44 2.71 -7.55
N CYS A 74 4.70 2.21 -8.55
CA CYS A 74 3.81 3.03 -9.36
C CYS A 74 2.69 3.67 -8.52
N VAL A 75 2.17 2.95 -7.52
CA VAL A 75 1.13 3.48 -6.62
C VAL A 75 1.70 4.57 -5.71
N LEU A 76 2.92 4.39 -5.20
CA LEU A 76 3.60 5.43 -4.41
C LEU A 76 3.94 6.66 -5.28
N ALA A 77 4.36 6.46 -6.53
CA ALA A 77 4.60 7.55 -7.47
C ALA A 77 3.31 8.33 -7.76
N GLU A 78 2.19 7.64 -8.01
CA GLU A 78 0.89 8.26 -8.26
C GLU A 78 0.44 9.10 -7.05
N ALA A 79 0.76 8.65 -5.82
CA ALA A 79 0.50 9.42 -4.61
C ALA A 79 1.42 10.63 -4.40
N GLY A 80 2.45 10.83 -5.25
CA GLY A 80 3.45 11.89 -5.15
C GLY A 80 4.53 11.63 -4.10
N LEU A 81 4.73 10.37 -3.70
CA LEU A 81 5.59 9.99 -2.56
C LEU A 81 6.99 9.54 -2.97
N LEU A 82 7.31 9.57 -4.27
CA LEU A 82 8.62 9.18 -4.79
C LEU A 82 9.39 10.33 -5.44
N ASP A 83 8.85 11.55 -5.40
CA ASP A 83 9.55 12.73 -5.91
C ASP A 83 10.87 12.94 -5.16
N GLY A 84 11.99 12.96 -5.89
CA GLY A 84 13.33 13.09 -5.31
C GLY A 84 13.91 11.80 -4.71
N HIS A 85 13.20 10.67 -4.83
CA HIS A 85 13.70 9.35 -4.43
C HIS A 85 14.23 8.57 -5.65
N ARG A 86 15.23 7.71 -5.43
CA ARG A 86 15.76 6.81 -6.45
C ARG A 86 15.02 5.47 -6.38
N LEU A 87 14.50 5.04 -7.53
CA LEU A 87 13.91 3.71 -7.75
C LEU A 87 14.99 2.65 -8.00
#